data_AF-A0AA43A4H4-F1
#
_entry.id   AF-A0AA43A4H4-F1
#
_cell.length_a   1.000
_cell.length_b   1.000
_cell.length_c   1.000
_cell.angle_alpha   90.00
_cell.angle_beta   90.00
_cell.angle_gamma   90.00
#
_symmetry.space_group_name_H-M   'P 1'
#
loop_
_entity.id
_entity.type
_entity.pdbx_description
1 polymer ?
#
loop_
_entity_poly.entity_id
_entity_poly.type
_entity_poly.pdbx_seq_one_letter_code
_entity_poly.pdbx_strand_id
1 'polypeptide(L)'
;MAIKPSVLSININDFSQLTVAEQIDVLRCLDARQKTELLLDSPDGAELMAQLPAQEVYLLAVERGPEHLPELLSLATPEQWSGFIDLDCWEGDQFNSDKTHRWLTTLLQGEEEKVFDVLQQMNFEQLVLIFKAEMDILSGPEADENSDARIDAKKRDGGYEISYYSENSAKLFEKLLDVLQSFSPEFFVYLLEAVRSETMGLIVESVYQQRTGRLLDMGIPEPFTAQKVYAWL
;
A
#
# COMPACT_ATOMS: atom_id res chain seq x y z
N MET A 1 -25.47 23.77 18.24
CA MET A 1 -25.60 24.02 16.79
C MET A 1 -24.28 24.65 16.35
N ALA A 2 -23.31 23.81 15.96
CA ALA A 2 -22.00 24.28 15.55
C ALA A 2 -22.12 24.87 14.15
N ILE A 3 -21.74 26.15 14.01
CA ILE A 3 -21.63 26.83 12.73
C ILE A 3 -20.51 26.10 11.98
N LYS A 4 -20.85 25.28 10.98
CA LYS A 4 -19.85 24.85 9.98
C LYS A 4 -19.27 26.14 9.39
N PRO A 5 -17.95 26.38 9.45
CA PRO A 5 -17.35 27.46 8.70
C PRO A 5 -17.77 27.26 7.24
N SER A 6 -18.26 28.32 6.59
CA SER A 6 -18.47 28.29 5.15
C SER A 6 -17.10 28.15 4.50
N VAL A 7 -16.70 26.91 4.22
CA VAL A 7 -15.48 26.60 3.49
C VAL A 7 -15.63 27.28 2.13
N LEU A 8 -14.79 28.29 1.87
CA LEU A 8 -14.72 28.98 0.60
C LEU A 8 -14.49 27.93 -0.49
N SER A 9 -15.42 27.81 -1.43
CA SER A 9 -15.21 27.05 -2.65
C SER A 9 -14.16 27.78 -3.49
N ILE A 10 -12.89 27.48 -3.26
CA ILE A 10 -11.79 27.95 -4.09
C ILE A 10 -11.86 27.22 -5.44
N ASN A 11 -11.73 27.94 -6.56
CA ASN A 11 -11.65 27.30 -7.86
C ASN A 11 -10.19 26.88 -8.15
N ILE A 12 -9.98 26.01 -9.14
CA ILE A 12 -8.64 25.50 -9.48
C ILE A 12 -7.65 26.58 -9.95
N ASN A 13 -8.13 27.62 -10.64
CA ASN A 13 -7.29 28.73 -11.07
C ASN A 13 -6.76 29.53 -9.87
N ASP A 14 -7.61 29.84 -8.89
CA ASP A 14 -7.20 30.56 -7.69
C ASP A 14 -6.29 29.68 -6.82
N PHE A 15 -6.61 28.38 -6.71
CA PHE A 15 -5.80 27.40 -5.99
C PHE A 15 -4.40 27.25 -6.57
N SER A 16 -4.27 27.18 -7.90
CA SER A 16 -2.98 27.06 -8.59
C SER A 16 -2.07 28.31 -8.49
N GLN A 17 -2.61 29.47 -8.08
CA GLN A 17 -1.80 30.67 -7.84
C GLN A 17 -1.21 30.74 -6.42
N LEU A 18 -1.66 29.86 -5.51
CA LEU A 18 -1.15 29.80 -4.14
C LEU A 18 0.24 29.16 -4.09
N THR A 19 1.00 29.45 -3.04
CA THR A 19 2.21 28.69 -2.75
C THR A 19 1.85 27.26 -2.34
N VAL A 20 2.77 26.31 -2.53
CA VAL A 20 2.57 24.90 -2.15
C VAL A 20 2.14 24.75 -0.68
N ALA A 21 2.74 25.52 0.23
CA ALA A 21 2.36 25.49 1.65
C ALA A 21 0.90 25.93 1.87
N GLU A 22 0.47 27.00 1.19
CA GLU A 22 -0.91 27.48 1.25
C GLU A 22 -1.89 26.49 0.60
N GLN A 23 -1.50 25.83 -0.50
CA GLN A 23 -2.29 24.78 -1.13
C GLN A 23 -2.54 23.61 -0.17
N ILE A 24 -1.51 23.17 0.55
CA ILE A 24 -1.63 22.12 1.57
C ILE A 24 -2.55 22.54 2.72
N ASP A 25 -2.42 23.77 3.22
CA ASP A 25 -3.29 24.30 4.28
C ASP A 25 -4.76 24.40 3.83
N VAL A 26 -5.00 24.78 2.56
CA VAL A 26 -6.33 24.76 1.95
C VAL A 26 -6.85 23.32 1.90
N LEU A 27 -6.09 22.37 1.33
CA LEU A 27 -6.51 20.98 1.19
C LEU A 27 -6.93 20.39 2.55
N ARG A 28 -6.19 20.66 3.62
CA ARG A 28 -6.50 20.20 4.99
C ARG A 28 -7.85 20.70 5.52
N CYS A 29 -8.37 21.80 5.00
CA CYS A 29 -9.64 22.39 5.42
C CYS A 29 -10.85 21.94 4.57
N LEU A 30 -10.61 21.20 3.48
CA LEU A 30 -11.64 20.74 2.55
C LEU A 30 -12.21 19.38 2.94
N ASP A 31 -13.46 19.12 2.53
CA ASP A 31 -14.01 17.78 2.60
C ASP A 31 -13.37 16.83 1.57
N ALA A 32 -13.61 15.53 1.73
CA ALA A 32 -13.03 14.50 0.88
C ALA A 32 -13.31 14.72 -0.61
N ARG A 33 -14.50 15.21 -0.96
CA ARG A 33 -14.89 15.44 -2.36
C ARG A 33 -14.11 16.59 -2.96
N GLN A 34 -14.14 17.74 -2.30
CA GLN A 34 -13.45 18.95 -2.77
C GLN A 34 -11.94 18.74 -2.87
N LYS A 35 -11.35 18.04 -1.89
CA LYS A 35 -9.93 17.67 -1.90
C LYS A 35 -9.58 16.78 -3.08
N THR A 36 -10.41 15.78 -3.37
CA THR A 36 -10.22 14.89 -4.54
C THR A 36 -10.25 15.68 -5.84
N GLU A 37 -11.26 16.55 -6.01
CA GLU A 37 -11.42 17.37 -7.22
C GLU A 37 -10.17 18.25 -7.43
N LEU A 38 -9.69 18.96 -6.41
CA LEU A 38 -8.49 19.80 -6.53
C LEU A 38 -7.20 19.01 -6.79
N LEU A 39 -7.02 17.85 -6.16
CA LEU A 39 -5.81 17.03 -6.37
C LEU A 39 -5.74 16.48 -7.80
N LEU A 40 -6.87 16.06 -8.37
CA LEU A 40 -6.94 15.53 -9.74
C LEU A 40 -6.83 16.63 -10.80
N ASP A 41 -7.44 17.79 -10.56
CA ASP A 41 -7.45 18.89 -11.53
C ASP A 41 -6.16 19.75 -11.47
N SER A 42 -5.34 19.60 -10.43
CA SER A 42 -4.08 20.33 -10.27
C SER A 42 -2.98 19.73 -11.15
N PRO A 43 -2.21 20.56 -11.89
CA PRO A 43 -1.06 20.08 -12.65
C PRO A 43 0.01 19.44 -11.77
N ASP A 44 0.14 19.90 -10.51
CA ASP A 44 1.10 19.42 -9.52
C ASP A 44 0.42 18.50 -8.47
N GLY A 45 -0.63 17.79 -8.89
CA GLY A 45 -1.47 16.97 -8.01
C GLY A 45 -0.69 15.86 -7.28
N ALA A 46 0.28 15.23 -7.95
CA ALA A 46 1.13 14.21 -7.35
C ALA A 46 2.08 14.80 -6.29
N GLU A 47 2.67 15.97 -6.55
CA GLU A 47 3.54 16.69 -5.63
C GLU A 47 2.79 17.18 -4.39
N LEU A 48 1.52 17.57 -4.56
CA LEU A 48 0.63 17.90 -3.45
C LEU A 48 0.23 16.65 -2.66
N MET A 49 -0.15 15.57 -3.34
CA MET A 49 -0.47 14.29 -2.70
C MET A 49 0.69 13.81 -1.84
N ALA A 50 1.93 13.86 -2.35
CA ALA A 50 3.13 13.44 -1.63
C ALA A 50 3.41 14.23 -0.34
N GLN A 51 2.88 15.44 -0.22
CA GLN A 51 3.02 16.27 0.98
C GLN A 51 1.91 16.04 2.01
N LEU A 52 0.84 15.34 1.64
CA LEU A 52 -0.18 14.93 2.59
C LEU A 52 0.31 13.75 3.43
N PRO A 53 0.10 13.77 4.76
CA PRO A 53 0.41 12.62 5.60
C PRO A 53 -0.36 11.37 5.17
N ALA A 54 0.25 10.19 5.27
CA ALA A 54 -0.38 8.92 4.87
C ALA A 54 -1.72 8.68 5.57
N GLN A 55 -1.86 9.05 6.85
CA GLN A 55 -3.12 8.93 7.58
C GLN A 55 -4.24 9.83 7.01
N GLU A 56 -3.89 10.99 6.44
CA GLU A 56 -4.86 11.90 5.84
C GLU A 56 -5.39 11.33 4.51
N VAL A 57 -4.48 10.77 3.70
CA VAL A 57 -4.84 10.10 2.43
C VAL A 57 -5.61 8.81 2.70
N TYR A 58 -5.25 8.05 3.73
CA TYR A 58 -6.01 6.88 4.19
C TYR A 58 -7.45 7.24 4.55
N LEU A 59 -7.65 8.27 5.37
CA LEU A 59 -8.99 8.73 5.76
C LEU A 59 -9.81 9.18 4.56
N LEU A 60 -9.18 9.91 3.63
CA LEU A 60 -9.79 10.31 2.37
C LEU A 60 -10.28 9.11 1.54
N ALA A 61 -9.44 8.07 1.46
CA ALA A 61 -9.75 6.84 0.73
C ALA A 61 -10.90 6.06 1.41
N VAL A 62 -10.84 5.86 2.72
CA VAL A 62 -11.86 5.08 3.46
C VAL A 62 -13.21 5.79 3.52
N GLU A 63 -13.25 7.12 3.60
CA GLU A 63 -14.50 7.89 3.61
C GLU A 63 -15.33 7.67 2.34
N ARG A 64 -14.66 7.50 1.19
CA ARG A 64 -15.32 7.34 -0.11
C ARG A 64 -15.31 5.91 -0.64
N GLY A 65 -14.51 5.03 -0.04
CA GLY A 65 -14.16 3.71 -0.56
C GLY A 65 -12.98 3.79 -1.55
N PRO A 66 -11.80 3.20 -1.27
CA PRO A 66 -10.65 3.21 -2.18
C PRO A 66 -10.98 2.67 -3.57
N GLU A 67 -11.87 1.67 -3.68
CA GLU A 67 -12.35 1.11 -4.94
C GLU A 67 -13.08 2.11 -5.85
N HIS A 68 -13.44 3.29 -5.34
CA HIS A 68 -14.09 4.37 -6.09
C HIS A 68 -13.14 5.53 -6.39
N LEU A 69 -11.85 5.40 -6.03
CA LEU A 69 -10.83 6.45 -6.14
C LEU A 69 -9.51 5.99 -6.83
N PRO A 70 -9.53 5.09 -7.85
CA PRO A 70 -8.28 4.61 -8.44
C PRO A 70 -7.45 5.75 -9.08
N GLU A 71 -8.10 6.71 -9.73
CA GLU A 71 -7.43 7.88 -10.33
C GLU A 71 -6.76 8.78 -9.28
N LEU A 72 -7.34 8.89 -8.09
CA LEU A 72 -6.74 9.67 -7.01
C LEU A 72 -5.59 8.89 -6.35
N LEU A 73 -5.78 7.59 -6.13
CA LEU A 73 -4.79 6.74 -5.46
C LEU A 73 -3.60 6.41 -6.36
N SER A 74 -3.68 6.62 -7.67
CA SER A 74 -2.51 6.61 -8.56
C SER A 74 -1.51 7.73 -8.23
N LEU A 75 -1.96 8.82 -7.60
CA LEU A 75 -1.09 9.91 -7.13
C LEU A 75 -0.37 9.56 -5.82
N ALA A 76 -0.84 8.55 -5.07
CA ALA A 76 -0.30 8.23 -3.77
C ALA A 76 1.14 7.70 -3.87
N THR A 77 1.98 8.05 -2.90
CA THR A 77 3.38 7.59 -2.85
C THR A 77 3.48 6.16 -2.32
N PRO A 78 4.59 5.44 -2.61
CA PRO A 78 4.83 4.12 -2.03
C PRO A 78 4.77 4.11 -0.49
N GLU A 79 5.26 5.16 0.17
CA GLU A 79 5.18 5.31 1.63
C GLU A 79 3.73 5.47 2.12
N GLN A 80 2.89 6.18 1.37
CA GLN A 80 1.47 6.29 1.69
C GLN A 80 0.76 4.94 1.55
N TRP A 81 1.09 4.16 0.50
CA TRP A 81 0.60 2.78 0.36
C TRP A 81 1.02 1.90 1.53
N SER A 82 2.28 1.96 1.97
CA SER A 82 2.72 1.28 3.20
C SER A 82 1.93 1.73 4.42
N GLY A 83 1.62 3.03 4.52
CA GLY A 83 0.78 3.60 5.58
C GLY A 83 -0.65 3.06 5.59
N PHE A 84 -1.26 2.84 4.42
CA PHE A 84 -2.61 2.25 4.34
C PHE A 84 -2.63 0.84 4.93
N ILE A 85 -1.62 0.03 4.61
CA ILE A 85 -1.46 -1.31 5.16
C ILE A 85 -1.23 -1.27 6.67
N ASP A 86 -0.39 -0.35 7.16
CA ASP A 86 -0.14 -0.19 8.60
C ASP A 86 -1.40 0.20 9.39
N LEU A 87 -2.23 1.06 8.82
CA LEU A 87 -3.43 1.59 9.47
C LEU A 87 -4.59 0.58 9.44
N ASP A 88 -4.74 -0.20 8.37
CA ASP A 88 -5.94 -1.01 8.13
C ASP A 88 -5.74 -2.51 8.37
N CYS A 89 -4.56 -3.04 8.06
CA CYS A 89 -4.33 -4.48 7.91
C CYS A 89 -3.77 -5.16 9.17
N TRP A 90 -3.93 -4.54 10.34
CA TRP A 90 -3.43 -5.06 11.62
C TRP A 90 -4.50 -5.05 12.71
N GLU A 91 -4.52 -6.12 13.50
CA GLU A 91 -5.35 -6.26 14.70
C GLU A 91 -4.43 -6.51 15.91
N GLY A 92 -4.01 -5.42 16.56
CA GLY A 92 -2.92 -5.48 17.52
C GLY A 92 -1.61 -5.83 16.82
N ASP A 93 -1.00 -6.95 17.21
CA ASP A 93 0.23 -7.52 16.64
C ASP A 93 -0.04 -8.59 15.58
N GLN A 94 -1.31 -8.84 15.23
CA GLN A 94 -1.67 -9.81 14.20
C GLN A 94 -1.90 -9.12 12.86
N PHE A 95 -1.22 -9.62 11.83
CA PHE A 95 -1.43 -9.19 10.46
C PHE A 95 -2.68 -9.87 9.87
N ASN A 96 -3.54 -9.07 9.23
CA ASN A 96 -4.76 -9.53 8.57
C ASN A 96 -4.60 -9.38 7.05
N SER A 97 -4.25 -10.48 6.38
CA SER A 97 -3.96 -10.46 4.94
C SER A 97 -5.20 -10.21 4.08
N ASP A 98 -6.38 -10.68 4.49
CA ASP A 98 -7.64 -10.44 3.76
C ASP A 98 -7.91 -8.94 3.55
N LYS A 99 -7.57 -8.11 4.54
CA LYS A 99 -7.73 -6.64 4.41
C LYS A 99 -6.79 -6.02 3.38
N THR A 100 -5.62 -6.63 3.16
CA THR A 100 -4.66 -6.14 2.15
C THR A 100 -5.22 -6.27 0.73
N HIS A 101 -6.08 -7.27 0.47
CA HIS A 101 -6.61 -7.53 -0.87
C HIS A 101 -7.38 -6.34 -1.41
N ARG A 102 -8.09 -5.60 -0.54
CA ARG A 102 -8.82 -4.38 -0.94
C ARG A 102 -7.87 -3.32 -1.49
N TRP A 103 -6.76 -3.09 -0.80
CA TRP A 103 -5.73 -2.13 -1.19
C TRP A 103 -5.01 -2.56 -2.46
N LEU A 104 -4.57 -3.81 -2.53
CA LEU A 104 -3.87 -4.35 -3.71
C LEU A 104 -4.77 -4.41 -4.95
N THR A 105 -6.05 -4.75 -4.79
CA THR A 105 -7.02 -4.71 -5.88
C THR A 105 -7.22 -3.29 -6.39
N THR A 106 -7.23 -2.30 -5.49
CA THR A 106 -7.32 -0.89 -5.87
C THR A 106 -6.07 -0.42 -6.60
N LEU A 107 -4.88 -0.82 -6.12
CA LEU A 107 -3.60 -0.53 -6.78
C LEU A 107 -3.60 -1.06 -8.22
N LEU A 108 -4.04 -2.30 -8.43
CA LEU A 108 -4.14 -2.92 -9.76
C LEU A 108 -5.17 -2.30 -10.71
N GLN A 109 -6.01 -1.37 -10.25
CA GLN A 109 -6.87 -0.59 -11.15
C GLN A 109 -6.09 0.54 -11.83
N GLY A 110 -4.91 0.89 -11.32
CA GLY A 110 -4.00 1.85 -11.93
C GLY A 110 -3.17 1.26 -13.07
N GLU A 111 -2.25 2.06 -13.60
CA GLU A 111 -1.30 1.64 -14.63
C GLU A 111 -0.24 0.69 -14.06
N GLU A 112 0.19 -0.31 -14.83
CA GLU A 112 1.14 -1.33 -14.35
C GLU A 112 2.48 -0.75 -13.90
N GLU A 113 2.95 0.34 -14.54
CA GLU A 113 4.17 1.05 -14.12
C GLU A 113 4.02 1.61 -12.71
N LYS A 114 2.85 2.20 -12.41
CA LYS A 114 2.56 2.71 -11.06
C LYS A 114 2.43 1.58 -10.05
N VAL A 115 1.80 0.47 -10.43
CA VAL A 115 1.73 -0.73 -9.58
C VAL A 115 3.15 -1.20 -9.23
N PHE A 116 4.01 -1.33 -10.24
CA PHE A 116 5.39 -1.73 -10.07
C PHE A 116 6.15 -0.76 -9.15
N ASP A 117 6.07 0.55 -9.40
CA ASP A 117 6.74 1.57 -8.60
C ASP A 117 6.36 1.48 -7.12
N VAL A 118 5.07 1.30 -6.83
CA VAL A 118 4.59 1.15 -5.46
C VAL A 118 5.14 -0.12 -4.82
N LEU A 119 5.04 -1.27 -5.49
CA LEU A 119 5.53 -2.54 -4.94
C LEU A 119 7.05 -2.53 -4.77
N GLN A 120 7.80 -1.92 -5.70
CA GLN A 120 9.26 -1.89 -5.64
C GLN A 120 9.78 -0.99 -4.51
N GLN A 121 9.11 0.14 -4.24
CA GLN A 121 9.60 1.17 -3.34
C GLN A 121 8.94 1.16 -1.97
N MET A 122 7.81 0.47 -1.79
CA MET A 122 7.22 0.29 -0.47
C MET A 122 8.16 -0.49 0.45
N ASN A 123 7.86 -0.50 1.75
CA ASN A 123 8.69 -1.21 2.72
C ASN A 123 8.82 -2.71 2.34
N PHE A 124 10.05 -3.14 2.06
CA PHE A 124 10.30 -4.46 1.49
C PHE A 124 9.87 -5.61 2.41
N GLU A 125 10.12 -5.52 3.72
CA GLU A 125 9.68 -6.57 4.65
C GLU A 125 8.16 -6.64 4.77
N GLN A 126 7.46 -5.50 4.71
CA GLN A 126 6.01 -5.45 4.63
C GLN A 126 5.50 -6.11 3.34
N LEU A 127 6.16 -5.88 2.20
CA LEU A 127 5.86 -6.57 0.94
C LEU A 127 6.08 -8.09 1.07
N VAL A 128 7.19 -8.53 1.66
CA VAL A 128 7.46 -9.95 1.91
C VAL A 128 6.38 -10.56 2.79
N LEU A 129 5.95 -9.87 3.86
CA LEU A 129 4.84 -10.31 4.73
C LEU A 129 3.53 -10.46 3.94
N ILE A 130 3.18 -9.47 3.11
CA ILE A 130 1.98 -9.49 2.28
C ILE A 130 1.94 -10.74 1.40
N PHE A 131 3.05 -11.07 0.73
CA PHE A 131 3.12 -12.25 -0.14
C PHE A 131 3.18 -13.55 0.68
N LYS A 132 3.99 -13.60 1.75
CA LYS A 132 4.13 -14.78 2.61
C LYS A 132 2.81 -15.17 3.29
N ALA A 133 1.94 -14.21 3.55
CA ALA A 133 0.61 -14.44 4.12
C ALA A 133 -0.38 -15.10 3.15
N GLU A 134 -0.04 -15.18 1.86
CA GLU A 134 -0.95 -15.63 0.80
C GLU A 134 -0.40 -16.82 0.01
N MET A 135 0.90 -17.07 0.09
CA MET A 135 1.56 -18.17 -0.62
C MET A 135 2.79 -18.72 0.11
N ASP A 136 3.14 -19.94 -0.28
CA ASP A 136 4.44 -20.56 -0.04
C ASP A 136 5.15 -20.88 -1.35
N ILE A 137 6.48 -20.72 -1.35
CA ILE A 137 7.34 -21.12 -2.47
C ILE A 137 7.90 -22.51 -2.18
N LEU A 138 7.39 -23.52 -2.88
CA LEU A 138 7.72 -24.93 -2.66
C LEU A 138 9.09 -25.29 -3.23
N SER A 139 9.40 -24.79 -4.42
CA SER A 139 10.67 -25.02 -5.09
C SER A 139 11.03 -23.87 -6.04
N GLY A 140 12.32 -23.68 -6.29
CA GLY A 140 12.82 -22.68 -7.22
C GLY A 140 13.28 -23.28 -8.56
N PRO A 141 13.78 -22.43 -9.47
CA PRO A 141 14.20 -22.85 -10.82
C PRO A 141 15.31 -23.91 -10.82
N GLU A 142 16.08 -24.01 -9.73
CA GLU A 142 17.16 -24.98 -9.53
C GLU A 142 16.70 -26.44 -9.36
N ALA A 143 15.42 -26.69 -9.07
CA ALA A 143 14.92 -28.06 -8.92
C ALA A 143 14.97 -28.82 -10.25
N ASP A 144 15.40 -30.10 -10.25
CA ASP A 144 15.69 -30.94 -11.43
C ASP A 144 14.66 -30.85 -12.58
N GLU A 145 15.09 -30.66 -13.83
CA GLU A 145 14.26 -30.23 -14.98
C GLU A 145 13.34 -31.29 -15.63
N ASN A 146 13.19 -32.49 -15.05
CA ASN A 146 12.75 -33.68 -15.78
C ASN A 146 11.23 -33.95 -15.82
N SER A 147 10.38 -32.90 -15.84
CA SER A 147 8.92 -33.05 -15.96
C SER A 147 8.36 -32.13 -17.04
N ASP A 148 7.78 -32.72 -18.09
CA ASP A 148 7.16 -32.00 -19.21
C ASP A 148 6.05 -31.03 -18.75
N ALA A 149 5.35 -31.33 -17.65
CA ALA A 149 4.34 -30.44 -17.06
C ALA A 149 4.95 -29.22 -16.33
N ARG A 150 6.18 -29.34 -15.82
CA ARG A 150 6.91 -28.20 -15.24
C ARG A 150 7.38 -27.23 -16.31
N ILE A 151 7.65 -27.66 -17.54
CA ILE A 151 8.15 -26.78 -18.61
C ILE A 151 7.13 -25.70 -19.01
N ASP A 152 5.82 -26.02 -18.99
CA ASP A 152 4.76 -25.05 -19.30
C ASP A 152 4.36 -24.16 -18.10
N ALA A 153 4.47 -24.66 -16.86
CA ALA A 153 4.28 -23.86 -15.64
C ALA A 153 5.48 -22.93 -15.36
N LYS A 154 6.72 -23.39 -15.60
CA LYS A 154 7.97 -22.62 -15.45
C LYS A 154 8.00 -21.32 -16.28
N LYS A 155 7.21 -21.23 -17.36
CA LYS A 155 7.13 -20.01 -18.20
C LYS A 155 6.30 -18.88 -17.60
N ARG A 156 5.37 -19.17 -16.68
CA ARG A 156 4.54 -18.14 -16.03
C ARG A 156 5.21 -17.60 -14.76
N ASP A 157 5.66 -18.47 -13.85
CA ASP A 157 6.17 -18.03 -12.55
C ASP A 157 7.70 -17.96 -12.46
N GLY A 158 8.38 -17.72 -13.60
CA GLY A 158 9.83 -17.56 -13.64
C GLY A 158 10.64 -18.81 -13.23
N GLY A 159 9.99 -19.96 -13.13
CA GLY A 159 10.60 -21.23 -12.73
C GLY A 159 10.29 -21.69 -11.30
N TYR A 160 9.53 -20.89 -10.54
CA TYR A 160 9.12 -21.20 -9.17
C TYR A 160 7.85 -22.05 -9.12
N GLU A 161 7.76 -22.92 -8.12
CA GLU A 161 6.54 -23.63 -7.77
C GLU A 161 5.88 -22.94 -6.59
N ILE A 162 4.76 -22.26 -6.85
CA ILE A 162 4.04 -21.44 -5.87
C ILE A 162 2.77 -22.16 -5.43
N SER A 163 2.56 -22.25 -4.11
CA SER A 163 1.34 -22.77 -3.50
C SER A 163 0.59 -21.64 -2.82
N TYR A 164 -0.55 -21.25 -3.38
CA TYR A 164 -1.44 -20.25 -2.79
C TYR A 164 -2.35 -20.87 -1.73
N TYR A 165 -2.64 -20.13 -0.65
CA TYR A 165 -3.55 -20.62 0.39
C TYR A 165 -5.04 -20.53 -0.01
N SER A 166 -5.38 -19.72 -1.01
CA SER A 166 -6.76 -19.53 -1.50
C SER A 166 -6.80 -19.27 -3.00
N GLU A 167 -7.80 -19.82 -3.70
CA GLU A 167 -8.02 -19.57 -5.13
C GLU A 167 -8.39 -18.11 -5.43
N ASN A 168 -9.08 -17.45 -4.49
CA ASN A 168 -9.47 -16.05 -4.67
C ASN A 168 -8.27 -15.12 -4.59
N SER A 169 -7.31 -15.40 -3.70
CA SER A 169 -6.08 -14.61 -3.61
C SER A 169 -5.09 -14.97 -4.72
N ALA A 170 -5.04 -16.23 -5.17
CA ALA A 170 -4.15 -16.66 -6.25
C ALA A 170 -4.20 -15.72 -7.47
N LYS A 171 -5.39 -15.41 -8.00
CA LYS A 171 -5.53 -14.52 -9.18
C LYS A 171 -5.04 -13.10 -8.95
N LEU A 172 -5.19 -12.59 -7.72
CA LEU A 172 -4.72 -11.25 -7.37
C LEU A 172 -3.19 -11.22 -7.35
N PHE A 173 -2.59 -12.21 -6.68
CA PHE A 173 -1.14 -12.30 -6.51
C PHE A 173 -0.41 -12.72 -7.78
N GLU A 174 -0.99 -13.58 -8.61
CA GLU A 174 -0.50 -13.89 -9.97
C GLU A 174 -0.35 -12.61 -10.80
N LYS A 175 -1.36 -11.73 -10.79
CA LYS A 175 -1.27 -10.45 -11.51
C LYS A 175 -0.19 -9.52 -10.96
N LEU A 176 -0.02 -9.47 -9.64
CA LEU A 176 1.05 -8.67 -9.03
C LEU A 176 2.43 -9.23 -9.45
N LEU A 177 2.58 -10.56 -9.41
CA LEU A 177 3.80 -11.25 -9.84
C LEU A 177 4.10 -11.03 -11.33
N ASP A 178 3.08 -11.07 -12.19
CA ASP A 178 3.20 -10.77 -13.62
C ASP A 178 3.75 -9.35 -13.85
N VAL A 179 3.23 -8.36 -13.12
CA VAL A 179 3.74 -6.97 -13.18
C VAL A 179 5.20 -6.90 -12.72
N LEU A 180 5.51 -7.48 -11.55
CA LEU A 180 6.87 -7.48 -11.01
C LEU A 180 7.86 -8.14 -11.98
N GLN A 181 7.50 -9.29 -12.53
CA GLN A 181 8.34 -10.01 -13.48
C GLN A 181 8.53 -9.24 -14.79
N SER A 182 7.49 -8.58 -15.28
CA SER A 182 7.52 -7.84 -16.54
C SER A 182 8.40 -6.59 -16.45
N PHE A 183 8.37 -5.87 -15.33
CA PHE A 183 9.13 -4.64 -15.12
C PHE A 183 10.53 -4.88 -14.55
N SER A 184 10.70 -5.85 -13.65
CA SER A 184 12.02 -6.24 -13.12
C SER A 184 12.07 -7.72 -12.72
N PRO A 185 12.56 -8.59 -13.63
CA PRO A 185 12.82 -10.00 -13.31
C PRO A 185 13.74 -10.18 -12.10
N GLU A 186 14.71 -9.28 -11.89
CA GLU A 186 15.62 -9.33 -10.75
C GLU A 186 14.91 -9.08 -9.43
N PHE A 187 14.03 -8.07 -9.36
CA PHE A 187 13.25 -7.78 -8.16
C PHE A 187 12.23 -8.89 -7.89
N PHE A 188 11.61 -9.43 -8.94
CA PHE A 188 10.74 -10.60 -8.84
C PHE A 188 11.45 -11.79 -8.17
N VAL A 189 12.63 -12.18 -8.66
CA VAL A 189 13.44 -13.27 -8.07
C VAL A 189 13.80 -12.93 -6.62
N TYR A 190 14.23 -11.70 -6.36
CA TYR A 190 14.62 -11.27 -5.01
C TYR A 190 13.45 -11.37 -4.01
N LEU A 191 12.26 -10.93 -4.40
CA LEU A 191 11.05 -11.06 -3.58
C LEU A 191 10.70 -12.52 -3.32
N LEU A 192 10.69 -13.38 -4.35
CA LEU A 192 10.32 -14.79 -4.19
C LEU A 192 11.31 -15.55 -3.31
N GLU A 193 12.61 -15.29 -3.43
CA GLU A 193 13.61 -15.90 -2.54
C GLU A 193 13.47 -15.40 -1.09
N ALA A 194 13.10 -14.13 -0.88
CA ALA A 194 12.80 -13.62 0.45
C ALA A 194 11.55 -14.31 1.05
N VAL A 195 10.45 -14.41 0.30
CA VAL A 195 9.22 -15.12 0.72
C VAL A 195 9.50 -16.61 1.02
N ARG A 196 10.38 -17.24 0.23
CA ARG A 196 10.78 -18.64 0.42
C ARG A 196 11.61 -18.85 1.69
N SER A 197 12.52 -17.94 1.98
CA SER A 197 13.48 -18.08 3.10
C SER A 197 12.90 -17.63 4.45
N GLU A 198 11.92 -16.74 4.44
CA GLU A 198 11.31 -16.23 5.67
C GLU A 198 10.32 -17.18 6.34
N THR A 199 10.17 -17.02 7.65
CA THR A 199 9.13 -17.69 8.44
C THR A 199 8.08 -16.68 8.89
N MET A 200 6.80 -17.11 8.93
CA MET A 200 5.68 -16.22 9.27
C MET A 200 5.89 -15.49 10.61
N GLY A 201 6.34 -16.18 11.65
CA GLY A 201 6.54 -15.56 12.96
C GLY A 201 7.59 -14.45 12.96
N LEU A 202 8.73 -14.68 12.29
CA LEU A 202 9.83 -13.70 12.25
C LEU A 202 9.46 -12.47 11.42
N ILE A 203 8.86 -12.67 10.25
CA ILE A 203 8.51 -11.55 9.37
C ILE A 203 7.36 -10.71 9.98
N VAL A 204 6.38 -11.33 10.64
CA VAL A 204 5.32 -10.59 11.36
C VAL A 204 5.92 -9.73 12.47
N GLU A 205 6.80 -10.29 13.30
CA GLU A 205 7.44 -9.55 14.40
C GLU A 205 8.26 -8.36 13.87
N SER A 206 9.07 -8.58 12.83
CA SER A 206 9.91 -7.53 12.26
C SER A 206 9.06 -6.39 11.67
N VAL A 207 8.06 -6.72 10.85
CA VAL A 207 7.19 -5.70 10.26
C VAL A 207 6.36 -4.98 11.33
N TYR A 208 5.92 -5.67 12.39
CA TYR A 208 5.23 -5.05 13.52
C TYR A 208 6.09 -4.00 14.22
N GLN A 209 7.38 -4.28 14.46
CA GLN A 209 8.30 -3.30 15.05
C GLN A 209 8.49 -2.09 14.14
N GLN A 210 8.69 -2.30 12.84
CA GLN A 210 8.83 -1.20 11.88
C GLN A 210 7.55 -0.36 11.78
N ARG A 211 6.39 -1.01 11.75
CA ARG A 211 5.07 -0.37 11.79
C ARG A 211 4.92 0.52 13.03
N THR A 212 5.34 0.03 14.19
CA THR A 212 5.25 0.81 15.44
C THR A 212 6.04 2.12 15.34
N GLY A 213 7.22 2.10 14.71
CA GLY A 213 7.99 3.30 14.41
C GLY A 213 7.24 4.25 13.46
N ARG A 214 6.74 3.74 12.32
CA ARG A 214 6.00 4.55 11.34
C ARG A 214 4.73 5.16 11.92
N LEU A 215 3.98 4.42 12.73
CA LEU A 215 2.79 4.95 13.41
C LEU A 215 3.14 6.03 14.43
N LEU A 216 4.25 5.87 15.16
CA LEU A 216 4.73 6.89 16.08
C LEU A 216 5.08 8.19 15.34
N ASP A 217 5.72 8.11 14.17
CA ASP A 217 6.01 9.27 13.32
C ASP A 217 4.73 9.96 12.82
N MET A 218 3.64 9.21 12.65
CA MET A 218 2.29 9.74 12.36
C MET A 218 1.60 10.35 13.60
N GLY A 219 2.21 10.27 14.78
CA GLY A 219 1.63 10.71 16.05
C GLY A 219 0.66 9.71 16.68
N ILE A 220 0.71 8.44 16.27
CA ILE A 220 -0.15 7.35 16.76
C ILE A 220 0.69 6.45 17.69
N PRO A 221 0.64 6.64 19.02
CA PRO A 221 1.40 5.82 19.95
C PRO A 221 0.78 4.43 20.14
N GLU A 222 1.61 3.46 20.53
CA GLU A 222 1.16 2.12 20.92
C GLU A 222 0.14 2.20 22.08
N PRO A 223 -0.93 1.37 22.12
CA PRO A 223 -2.00 1.49 23.13
C PRO A 223 -1.52 1.51 24.58
N PHE A 224 -0.50 0.72 24.93
CA PHE A 224 0.05 0.71 26.29
C PHE A 224 0.82 1.99 26.63
N THR A 225 1.50 2.58 25.65
CA THR A 225 2.15 3.89 25.77
C THR A 225 1.10 5.00 25.88
N ALA A 226 0.01 4.93 25.13
CA ALA A 226 -1.11 5.87 25.22
C ALA A 226 -1.73 5.88 26.63
N GLN A 227 -2.01 4.70 27.20
CA GLN A 227 -2.55 4.58 28.56
C GLN A 227 -1.65 5.24 29.61
N LYS A 228 -0.32 5.14 29.46
CA LYS A 228 0.62 5.84 30.34
C LYS A 228 0.52 7.35 30.20
N VAL A 229 0.42 7.89 28.99
CA VAL A 229 0.28 9.36 28.78
C VAL A 229 -1.01 9.87 29.43
N TYR A 230 -2.12 9.16 29.27
CA TYR A 230 -3.41 9.53 29.87
C TYR A 230 -3.49 9.28 31.39
N ALA A 231 -2.61 8.46 31.97
CA ALA A 231 -2.53 8.28 33.41
C ALA A 231 -1.90 9.48 34.16
N TRP A 232 -1.29 10.42 33.43
CA TRP A 232 -0.67 11.64 33.97
C TRP A 232 -1.49 12.91 33.73
N LEU A 233 -2.66 12.81 33.09
CA LEU A 233 -3.63 13.89 32.88
C LEU A 233 -4.82 13.76 33.83
#